data_AF-A0A3D1RB00-F1
#
_entry.id   AF-A0A3D1RB00-F1
#
_cell.length_a   1.000
_cell.length_b   1.000
_cell.length_c   1.000
_cell.angle_alpha   90.00
_cell.angle_beta   90.00
_cell.angle_gamma   90.00
#
_symmetry.space_group_name_H-M   'P 1'
#
loop_
_entity.id
_entity.type
_entity.pdbx_description
1 polymer ?
#
loop_
_entity_poly.entity_id
_entity_poly.type
_entity_poly.pdbx_seq_one_letter_code
_entity_poly.pdbx_strand_id
1 'polypeptide(L)'
;MIGVFKANNPLNNLFLLFYGLLLKIPELFIHPTVPLPQEMDGQVYRKILQWLQPVGEGFPWIYSLLAFVLVYSQAVTLNSMVKHFKLMQSPNYLVGMTYLLITSLFFEWQTFSSPLLVNSCMIAVLYLLSGLFTNPKPKTTLFNIGLLIGLASFFYFPSMAFV
;
A
#
# COMPACT_ATOMS: atom_id res chain seq x y z
N MET A 1 -2.77 19.72 17.12
CA MET A 1 -2.79 18.25 16.93
C MET A 1 -1.68 17.70 16.03
N ILE A 2 -1.08 18.49 15.13
CA ILE A 2 0.05 18.06 14.27
C ILE A 2 1.34 17.71 15.06
N GLY A 3 1.46 18.21 16.30
CA GLY A 3 2.62 18.00 17.16
C GLY A 3 2.86 16.54 17.55
N VAL A 4 1.81 15.71 17.65
CA VAL A 4 1.95 14.29 18.01
C VAL A 4 2.70 13.54 16.91
N PHE A 5 2.33 13.73 15.63
CA PHE A 5 3.00 13.11 14.48
C PHE A 5 4.37 13.71 14.16
N LYS A 6 4.70 14.90 14.70
CA LYS A 6 6.04 15.51 14.59
C LYS A 6 7.05 14.85 15.53
N ALA A 7 6.60 14.20 16.60
CA ALA A 7 7.47 13.41 17.47
C ALA A 7 7.87 12.09 16.80
N ASN A 8 9.10 11.62 17.03
CA ASN A 8 9.56 10.32 16.54
C ASN A 8 9.29 9.21 17.57
N ASN A 9 8.03 9.03 17.97
CA ASN A 9 7.64 8.00 18.93
C ASN A 9 7.07 6.77 18.19
N PRO A 10 7.51 5.53 18.48
CA PRO A 10 6.89 4.32 17.93
C PRO A 10 5.37 4.24 18.19
N LEU A 11 4.86 4.85 19.26
CA LEU A 11 3.41 4.99 19.49
C LEU A 11 2.68 5.73 18.35
N ASN A 12 3.38 6.53 17.55
CA ASN A 12 2.77 7.26 16.45
C ASN A 12 2.33 6.36 15.29
N ASN A 13 2.84 5.13 15.19
CA ASN A 13 2.27 4.12 14.30
C ASN A 13 0.86 3.72 14.74
N LEU A 14 0.62 3.61 16.06
CA LEU A 14 -0.72 3.33 16.60
C LEU A 14 -1.64 4.53 16.38
N PHE A 15 -1.17 5.76 16.61
CA PHE A 15 -1.96 6.95 16.29
C PHE A 15 -2.28 7.07 14.80
N LEU A 16 -1.35 6.68 13.91
CA LEU A 16 -1.60 6.58 12.47
C LEU A 16 -2.66 5.53 12.14
N LEU A 17 -2.64 4.39 12.84
CA LEU A 17 -3.62 3.33 12.66
C LEU A 17 -5.01 3.80 13.08
N PHE A 18 -5.13 4.43 14.25
CA PHE A 18 -6.40 5.03 14.70
C PHE A 18 -6.89 6.13 13.75
N TYR A 19 -5.99 6.96 13.24
CA TYR A 19 -6.30 7.98 12.25
C TYR A 19 -6.82 7.38 10.94
N GLY A 20 -6.15 6.34 10.42
CA GLY A 20 -6.58 5.62 9.22
C GLY A 20 -7.93 4.93 9.40
N LEU A 21 -8.17 4.30 10.56
CA LEU A 21 -9.47 3.73 10.89
C LEU A 21 -10.55 4.80 10.93
N LEU A 22 -10.32 5.91 11.62
CA LEU A 22 -11.27 7.03 11.71
C LEU A 22 -11.67 7.57 10.32
N LEU A 23 -10.70 7.71 9.41
CA LEU A 23 -10.96 8.18 8.05
C LEU A 23 -11.75 7.17 7.21
N LYS A 24 -11.54 5.87 7.44
CA LYS A 24 -12.10 4.80 6.60
C LYS A 24 -13.35 4.14 7.16
N ILE A 25 -13.77 4.45 8.39
CA ILE A 25 -15.05 3.98 8.96
C ILE A 25 -16.25 4.29 8.04
N PRO A 26 -16.39 5.50 7.44
CA PRO A 26 -17.52 5.78 6.54
C PRO A 26 -17.52 4.84 5.32
N GLU A 27 -16.35 4.57 4.74
CA GLU A 27 -16.21 3.74 3.55
C GLU A 27 -16.39 2.24 3.86
N LEU A 28 -15.96 1.79 5.04
CA LEU A 28 -16.07 0.40 5.47
C LEU A 28 -17.52 -0.04 5.74
N PHE A 29 -18.38 0.89 6.15
CA PHE A 29 -19.74 0.59 6.62
C PHE A 29 -20.86 1.12 5.71
N ILE A 30 -20.64 2.18 4.93
CA ILE A 30 -21.72 2.84 4.18
C ILE A 30 -21.83 2.31 2.74
N HIS A 31 -20.71 1.97 2.08
CA HIS A 31 -20.69 1.44 0.72
C HIS A 31 -19.65 0.32 0.54
N PRO A 32 -19.95 -0.93 0.93
CA PRO A 32 -19.08 -2.06 0.63
C PRO A 32 -19.01 -2.25 -0.89
N THR A 33 -17.87 -1.87 -1.48
CA THR A 33 -17.63 -2.09 -2.90
C THR A 33 -17.16 -3.51 -3.14
N VAL A 34 -17.98 -4.27 -3.87
CA VAL A 34 -17.54 -5.55 -4.43
C VAL A 34 -16.62 -5.23 -5.60
N PRO A 35 -15.36 -5.71 -5.60
CA PRO A 35 -14.46 -5.47 -6.71
C PRO A 35 -14.98 -6.17 -7.97
N LEU A 36 -15.23 -5.39 -9.01
CA LEU A 36 -15.55 -5.92 -10.33
C LEU A 36 -14.24 -6.24 -11.05
N PRO A 37 -14.06 -7.47 -11.58
CA PRO A 37 -12.87 -7.80 -12.34
C PRO A 37 -12.80 -6.93 -13.60
N GLN A 38 -11.70 -6.19 -13.75
CA GLN A 38 -11.43 -5.37 -14.92
C GLN A 38 -10.66 -6.18 -15.98
N GLU A 39 -10.85 -5.84 -17.26
CA GLU A 39 -10.20 -6.51 -18.41
C GLU A 39 -8.67 -6.55 -18.28
N MET A 40 -8.08 -5.54 -17.62
CA MET A 40 -6.64 -5.39 -17.43
C MET A 40 -6.07 -6.14 -16.22
N ASP A 41 -6.93 -6.77 -15.43
CA ASP A 41 -6.52 -7.55 -14.25
C ASP A 41 -5.78 -8.83 -14.67
N GLY A 42 -4.60 -9.02 -14.09
CA GLY A 42 -3.80 -10.22 -14.29
C GLY A 42 -4.46 -11.47 -13.72
N GLN A 43 -4.09 -12.62 -14.28
CA GLN A 43 -4.70 -13.91 -13.94
C GLN A 43 -4.55 -14.29 -12.45
N VAL A 44 -3.45 -13.87 -11.81
CA VAL A 44 -3.20 -14.14 -10.39
C VAL A 44 -4.21 -13.39 -9.53
N TYR A 45 -4.48 -12.12 -9.84
CA TYR A 45 -5.47 -11.33 -9.12
C TYR A 45 -6.87 -11.93 -9.24
N ARG A 46 -7.25 -12.38 -10.45
CA ARG A 46 -8.54 -13.04 -10.68
C ARG A 46 -8.70 -14.32 -9.85
N LYS A 47 -7.64 -15.14 -9.73
CA LYS A 47 -7.66 -16.34 -8.86
C LYS A 47 -7.78 -15.99 -7.38
N ILE A 48 -7.13 -14.91 -6.93
CA ILE A 48 -7.27 -14.42 -5.54
C ILE A 48 -8.70 -13.99 -5.29
N LEU A 49 -9.32 -13.25 -6.21
CA LEU A 49 -10.73 -12.87 -6.09
C LEU A 49 -11.66 -14.09 -6.04
N GLN A 50 -11.47 -15.08 -6.91
CA GLN A 50 -12.27 -16.32 -6.90
C GLN A 50 -12.12 -17.11 -5.58
N TRP A 51 -10.92 -17.14 -5.02
CA TRP A 51 -10.67 -17.78 -3.72
C TRP A 51 -11.32 -17.00 -2.57
N LEU A 52 -11.39 -15.67 -2.68
CA LEU A 52 -11.96 -14.79 -1.67
C LEU A 52 -13.49 -14.65 -1.79
N GLN A 53 -14.05 -14.94 -2.96
CA GLN A 53 -15.47 -14.89 -3.28
C GLN A 53 -16.39 -15.60 -2.26
N PRO A 54 -16.14 -16.87 -1.85
CA PRO A 54 -17.02 -17.57 -0.89
C PRO A 54 -17.06 -16.89 0.49
N VAL A 55 -16.01 -16.18 0.89
CA VAL A 55 -15.96 -15.42 2.14
C VAL A 55 -16.59 -14.03 1.96
N GLY A 56 -16.37 -13.43 0.80
CA GLY A 56 -16.89 -12.11 0.44
C GLY A 56 -18.41 -12.07 0.26
N GLU A 57 -19.04 -13.17 -0.15
CA GLU A 57 -20.52 -13.28 -0.22
C GLU A 57 -21.18 -13.20 1.16
N GLY A 58 -20.54 -13.74 2.20
CA GLY A 58 -21.02 -13.63 3.58
C GLY A 58 -20.65 -12.31 4.26
N PHE A 59 -19.47 -11.76 3.95
CA PHE A 59 -18.91 -10.58 4.61
C PHE A 59 -18.30 -9.58 3.61
N PRO A 60 -19.12 -8.70 2.99
CA PRO A 60 -18.64 -7.74 1.99
C PRO A 60 -17.57 -6.77 2.48
N TRP A 61 -17.54 -6.47 3.78
CA TRP A 61 -16.55 -5.59 4.43
C TRP A 61 -15.12 -6.15 4.41
N ILE A 62 -14.93 -7.44 4.10
CA ILE A 62 -13.60 -8.06 4.06
C ILE A 62 -12.72 -7.47 2.96
N TYR A 63 -13.31 -7.10 1.81
CA TYR A 63 -12.59 -6.47 0.71
C TYR A 63 -12.10 -5.07 1.11
N SER A 64 -12.96 -4.27 1.74
CA SER A 64 -12.61 -2.95 2.26
C SER A 64 -11.55 -3.04 3.37
N LEU A 65 -11.61 -4.06 4.23
CA LEU A 65 -10.59 -4.29 5.25
C LEU A 65 -9.23 -4.64 4.61
N LEU A 66 -9.20 -5.53 3.62
CA LEU A 66 -7.97 -5.89 2.91
C LEU A 66 -7.36 -4.68 2.20
N ALA A 67 -8.19 -3.87 1.53
CA ALA A 67 -7.75 -2.62 0.91
C ALA A 67 -7.16 -1.66 1.95
N PHE A 68 -7.80 -1.51 3.11
CA PHE A 68 -7.27 -0.70 4.20
C PHE A 68 -5.91 -1.19 4.70
N VAL A 69 -5.76 -2.49 4.92
CA VAL A 69 -4.49 -3.08 5.38
C VAL A 69 -3.37 -2.82 4.36
N LEU A 70 -3.67 -2.93 3.06
CA LEU A 70 -2.72 -2.59 2.01
C LEU A 70 -2.32 -1.11 2.04
N VAL A 71 -3.30 -0.19 2.05
CA VAL A 71 -3.04 1.26 2.09
C VAL A 71 -2.28 1.66 3.36
N TYR A 72 -2.60 1.06 4.50
CA TYR A 72 -1.88 1.29 5.75
C TYR A 72 -0.42 0.79 5.67
N SER A 73 -0.21 -0.41 5.11
CA SER A 73 1.14 -0.95 4.88
C SER A 73 1.97 -0.05 3.96
N GLN A 74 1.34 0.49 2.90
CA GLN A 74 1.96 1.47 1.99
C GLN A 74 2.38 2.75 2.74
N ALA A 75 1.49 3.30 3.56
CA ALA A 75 1.77 4.49 4.37
C ALA A 75 2.95 4.28 5.33
N VAL A 76 2.99 3.12 6.01
CA VAL A 76 4.07 2.77 6.95
C VAL A 76 5.40 2.57 6.21
N THR A 77 5.37 1.92 5.05
CA THR A 77 6.56 1.68 4.23
C THR A 77 7.15 2.99 3.71
N LEU A 78 6.31 3.88 3.18
CA LEU A 78 6.74 5.22 2.74
C LEU A 78 7.31 6.05 3.89
N ASN A 79 6.65 6.02 5.05
CA ASN A 79 7.15 6.75 6.22
C ASN A 79 8.49 6.20 6.70
N SER A 80 8.67 4.88 6.65
CA SER A 80 9.93 4.21 6.99
C SER A 80 11.02 4.53 5.98
N MET A 81 10.68 4.61 4.68
CA MET A 81 11.59 5.05 3.61
C MET A 81 12.14 6.45 3.89
N VAL A 82 11.26 7.42 4.12
CA VAL A 82 11.65 8.82 4.40
C VAL A 82 12.52 8.92 5.65
N LYS A 83 12.20 8.15 6.68
CA LYS A 83 12.99 8.08 7.91
C LYS A 83 14.37 7.47 7.67
N HIS A 84 14.44 6.37 6.94
CA HIS A 84 15.68 5.64 6.66
C HIS A 84 16.65 6.45 5.81
N PHE A 85 16.16 7.07 4.74
CA PHE A 85 16.97 7.90 3.84
C PHE A 85 17.11 9.35 4.32
N LYS A 86 16.61 9.69 5.51
CA LYS A 86 16.67 11.04 6.10
C LYS A 86 16.21 12.13 5.12
N LEU A 87 15.13 11.87 4.37
CA LEU A 87 14.61 12.80 3.35
C LEU A 87 13.96 14.05 3.97
N MET A 88 13.79 14.08 5.30
CA MET A 88 13.30 15.23 6.05
C MET A 88 14.27 15.59 7.18
N GLN A 89 14.28 16.87 7.56
CA GLN A 89 15.14 17.41 8.62
C GLN A 89 14.94 16.74 9.98
N SER A 90 13.74 16.19 10.23
CA SER A 90 13.44 15.42 11.45
C SER A 90 12.61 14.19 11.10
N PRO A 91 12.86 13.04 11.76
CA PRO A 91 12.04 11.87 11.61
C PRO A 91 10.65 12.15 12.15
N ASN A 92 9.66 12.25 11.26
CA ASN A 92 8.27 12.51 11.60
C ASN A 92 7.37 11.48 10.91
N TYR A 93 6.09 11.50 11.27
CA TYR A 93 5.05 10.62 10.73
C TYR A 93 4.11 11.34 9.76
N LEU A 94 4.51 12.54 9.32
CA LEU A 94 3.67 13.38 8.46
C LEU A 94 3.48 12.75 7.08
N VAL A 95 4.48 12.06 6.55
CA VAL A 95 4.39 11.41 5.24
C VAL A 95 3.33 10.32 5.23
N GLY A 96 3.35 9.44 6.24
CA GLY A 96 2.31 8.41 6.38
C GLY A 96 0.93 9.00 6.58
N MET A 97 0.81 10.09 7.37
CA MET A 97 -0.47 10.75 7.63
C MET A 97 -1.03 11.39 6.35
N THR A 98 -0.21 12.13 5.62
CA THR A 98 -0.60 12.76 4.35
C THR A 98 -0.95 11.72 3.31
N TYR A 99 -0.23 10.60 3.24
CA TYR A 99 -0.58 9.50 2.35
C TYR A 99 -1.95 8.91 2.68
N LEU A 100 -2.23 8.59 3.94
CA LEU A 100 -3.54 8.10 4.37
C LEU A 100 -4.65 9.12 4.09
N LEU A 101 -4.38 10.41 4.29
CA LEU A 101 -5.33 11.47 3.96
C LEU A 101 -5.63 11.49 2.46
N ILE A 102 -4.61 11.58 1.60
CA ILE A 102 -4.78 11.63 0.14
C ILE A 102 -5.51 10.40 -0.37
N THR A 103 -5.10 9.21 0.06
CA THR A 103 -5.76 7.97 -0.34
C THR A 103 -7.21 7.93 0.12
N SER A 104 -7.55 8.56 1.25
CA SER A 104 -8.93 8.71 1.74
C SER A 104 -9.81 9.66 0.91
N LEU A 105 -9.25 10.46 0.00
CA LEU A 105 -10.04 11.33 -0.88
C LEU A 105 -10.57 10.62 -2.13
N PHE A 106 -9.98 9.49 -2.54
CA PHE A 106 -10.27 8.84 -3.81
C PHE A 106 -10.89 7.46 -3.61
N PHE A 107 -12.17 7.31 -3.92
CA PHE A 107 -12.91 6.05 -3.75
C PHE A 107 -12.29 4.81 -4.45
N GLU A 108 -11.53 5.00 -5.53
CA GLU A 108 -10.87 3.91 -6.24
C GLU A 108 -9.76 3.24 -5.41
N TRP A 109 -9.14 3.96 -4.47
CA TRP A 109 -8.02 3.46 -3.65
C TRP A 109 -8.49 2.67 -2.43
N GLN A 110 -9.80 2.55 -2.28
CA GLN A 110 -10.51 2.00 -1.12
C GLN A 110 -11.06 0.63 -1.43
N THR A 111 -11.19 0.35 -2.72
CA THR A 111 -11.63 -0.93 -3.22
C THR A 111 -10.40 -1.81 -3.37
N PHE A 112 -10.51 -3.07 -2.95
CA PHE A 112 -9.48 -4.05 -3.20
C PHE A 112 -9.37 -4.24 -4.71
N SER A 113 -8.28 -3.76 -5.30
CA SER A 113 -8.09 -3.69 -6.76
C SER A 113 -6.70 -4.17 -7.12
N SER A 114 -6.53 -4.69 -8.35
CA SER A 114 -5.21 -5.10 -8.84
C SER A 114 -4.19 -3.96 -8.82
N PRO A 115 -4.52 -2.72 -9.23
CA PRO A 115 -3.60 -1.58 -9.13
C PRO A 115 -3.10 -1.32 -7.70
N LEU A 116 -3.91 -1.56 -6.67
CA LEU A 116 -3.51 -1.35 -5.27
C LEU A 116 -2.43 -2.34 -4.81
N LEU A 117 -2.50 -3.60 -5.25
CA LEU A 117 -1.47 -4.60 -4.97
C LEU A 117 -0.15 -4.23 -5.65
N VAL A 118 -0.22 -3.82 -6.91
CA VAL A 118 0.95 -3.36 -7.66
C VAL A 118 1.56 -2.12 -7.02
N ASN A 119 0.75 -1.16 -6.59
CA ASN A 119 1.24 0.04 -5.92
C ASN A 119 2.04 -0.31 -4.65
N SER A 120 1.60 -1.32 -3.89
CA SER A 120 2.35 -1.84 -2.73
C SER A 120 3.71 -2.41 -3.14
N CYS A 121 3.76 -3.18 -4.23
CA CYS A 121 5.01 -3.67 -4.80
C CYS A 121 5.91 -2.52 -5.27
N MET A 122 5.37 -1.52 -5.96
CA MET A 122 6.12 -0.39 -6.49
C MET A 122 6.72 0.47 -5.37
N ILE A 123 6.01 0.67 -4.26
CA ILE A 123 6.55 1.35 -3.07
C ILE A 123 7.73 0.56 -2.48
N ALA A 124 7.66 -0.78 -2.46
CA ALA A 124 8.77 -1.62 -2.04
C ALA A 124 9.96 -1.55 -3.01
N VAL A 125 9.72 -1.53 -4.32
CA VAL A 125 10.76 -1.29 -5.34
C VAL A 125 11.45 0.05 -5.12
N LEU A 126 10.69 1.12 -4.90
CA LEU A 126 11.22 2.45 -4.65
C LEU A 126 12.09 2.49 -3.39
N TYR A 127 11.69 1.80 -2.33
CA TYR A 127 12.46 1.65 -1.11
C TYR A 127 13.82 0.97 -1.39
N LEU A 128 13.82 -0.14 -2.13
CA LEU A 128 15.03 -0.88 -2.47
C LEU A 128 15.96 -0.09 -3.41
N LEU A 129 15.41 0.61 -4.40
CA LEU A 129 16.16 1.46 -5.32
C LEU A 129 16.85 2.60 -4.59
N SER A 130 16.13 3.27 -3.68
CA SER A 130 16.69 4.35 -2.86
C SER A 130 17.86 3.85 -2.01
N GLY A 131 17.84 2.57 -1.59
CA GLY A 131 18.88 1.91 -0.81
C GLY A 131 20.11 1.49 -1.60
N LEU A 132 20.06 1.51 -2.92
CA LEU A 132 21.08 0.89 -3.76
C LEU A 132 22.45 1.56 -3.63
N PHE A 133 22.48 2.89 -3.46
CA PHE A 133 23.70 3.68 -3.36
C PHE A 133 24.53 3.38 -2.11
N THR A 134 23.90 2.88 -1.05
CA THR A 134 24.56 2.62 0.24
C THR A 134 24.71 1.12 0.49
N ASN A 135 24.26 0.26 -0.42
CA ASN A 135 24.19 -1.17 -0.20
C ASN A 135 25.53 -1.86 -0.53
N PRO A 136 26.10 -2.68 0.40
CA PRO A 136 27.33 -3.41 0.13
C PRO A 136 27.19 -4.51 -0.94
N LYS A 137 25.95 -4.93 -1.27
CA LYS A 137 25.67 -5.95 -2.31
C LYS A 137 24.61 -5.44 -3.31
N PRO A 138 24.95 -4.49 -4.19
CA PRO A 138 23.99 -3.86 -5.10
C PRO A 138 23.42 -4.86 -6.14
N LYS A 139 24.22 -5.83 -6.59
CA LYS A 139 23.80 -6.85 -7.58
C LYS A 139 22.62 -7.69 -7.08
N THR A 140 22.67 -8.16 -5.83
CA THR A 140 21.58 -8.95 -5.22
C THR A 140 20.32 -8.10 -5.05
N THR A 141 20.48 -6.83 -4.66
CA THR A 141 19.35 -5.91 -4.49
C THR A 141 18.67 -5.62 -5.84
N LEU A 142 19.43 -5.41 -6.91
CA LEU A 142 18.90 -5.25 -8.27
C LEU A 142 18.15 -6.49 -8.76
N PHE A 143 18.69 -7.69 -8.50
CA PHE A 143 17.98 -8.93 -8.84
C PHE A 143 16.64 -9.03 -8.10
N ASN A 144 16.61 -8.72 -6.80
CA ASN A 144 15.38 -8.73 -6.01
C ASN A 144 14.37 -7.70 -6.52
N ILE A 145 14.82 -6.50 -6.92
CA ILE A 145 13.96 -5.49 -7.54
C ILE A 145 13.35 -6.03 -8.84
N GLY A 146 14.16 -6.58 -9.75
CA GLY A 146 13.68 -7.15 -11.00
C GLY A 146 12.68 -8.29 -10.78
N LEU A 147 12.94 -9.17 -9.80
CA LEU A 147 12.01 -10.24 -9.41
C LEU A 147 10.68 -9.66 -8.89
N LEU A 148 10.73 -8.60 -8.09
CA LEU A 148 9.53 -7.98 -7.51
C LEU A 148 8.68 -7.27 -8.57
N ILE A 149 9.31 -6.58 -9.53
CA ILE A 149 8.62 -5.97 -10.69
C ILE A 149 8.04 -7.07 -11.59
N GLY A 150 8.81 -8.12 -11.88
CA GLY A 150 8.33 -9.26 -12.66
C GLY A 150 7.13 -9.94 -11.99
N LEU A 151 7.14 -10.08 -10.66
CA LEU A 151 6.02 -10.62 -9.91
C LEU A 151 4.81 -9.67 -9.94
N ALA A 152 5.03 -8.35 -9.90
CA ALA A 152 3.99 -7.35 -10.05
C ALA A 152 3.25 -7.45 -11.40
N SER A 153 3.98 -7.78 -12.49
CA SER A 153 3.42 -7.96 -13.83
C SER A 153 2.32 -9.03 -13.92
N PHE A 154 2.36 -10.05 -13.06
CA PHE A 154 1.32 -11.09 -13.00
C PHE A 154 0.02 -10.62 -12.33
N PHE A 155 0.07 -9.57 -11.52
CA PHE A 155 -1.12 -8.99 -10.89
C PHE A 155 -1.84 -8.03 -11.84
N TYR A 156 -1.11 -7.18 -12.56
CA TYR A 156 -1.68 -6.15 -13.44
C TYR A 156 -0.88 -6.02 -14.74
N PHE A 157 -1.54 -6.19 -15.89
CA PHE A 157 -0.85 -6.23 -17.18
C PHE A 157 -0.05 -4.95 -17.51
N PRO A 158 -0.56 -3.73 -17.26
CA PRO A 158 0.21 -2.49 -17.48
C PRO A 158 1.51 -2.38 -16.69
N SER A 159 1.68 -3.14 -15.61
CA SER A 159 2.93 -3.10 -14.84
C SER A 159 4.11 -3.76 -15.56
N MET A 160 3.88 -4.48 -16.66
CA MET A 160 4.96 -4.91 -17.57
C MET A 160 5.78 -3.73 -18.14
N ALA A 161 5.20 -2.53 -18.24
CA ALA A 161 5.93 -1.35 -18.72
C ALA A 161 7.12 -0.96 -17.81
N PHE A 162 7.15 -1.45 -16.56
CA PHE A 162 8.21 -1.16 -15.60
C PHE A 162 9.30 -2.25 -15.53
N VAL A 163 9.15 -3.36 -16.25
CA VAL A 163 10.15 -4.45 -16.37
C VAL A 163 11.20 -4.06 -17.41
#